data_AF-A0A7W0NUP4-F1
#
_entry.id   AF-A0A7W0NUP4-F1
#
_cell.length_a   1.000
_cell.length_b   1.000
_cell.length_c   1.000
_cell.angle_alpha   90.00
_cell.angle_beta   90.00
_cell.angle_gamma   90.00
#
_symmetry.space_group_name_H-M   'P 1'
#
loop_
_entity.id
_entity.type
_entity.pdbx_description
1 polymer ?
#
loop_
_entity_poly.entity_id
_entity_poly.type
_entity_poly.pdbx_seq_one_letter_code
_entity_poly.pdbx_strand_id
1 'polypeptide(L)'
;LDGEYRWEERVETLARTGLCPPQTIKTLRRYCGEMLKIKTRPSLNHGDLRLKNVIADEGGKIVAVIDWDKAVSTIAPHWELSLALHDLGVDRQEQFVEGYGLKPKRLADIAPYVKVFNLLNYTDEVNRVIAAKDKLGLARLRARFAGTFDLYTL
;
A
#
# COMPACT_ATOMS: atom_id res chain seq x y z
N LEU A 1 -2.88 14.18 2.37
CA LEU A 1 -1.62 13.69 1.76
C LEU A 1 -0.52 14.73 1.74
N ASP A 2 -0.79 16.01 2.01
CA ASP A 2 0.24 17.05 1.97
C ASP A 2 1.32 16.78 3.03
N GLY A 3 2.55 16.52 2.59
CA GLY A 3 3.66 16.09 3.45
C GLY A 3 3.51 14.70 4.08
N GLU A 4 2.46 13.94 3.75
CA GLU A 4 2.17 12.63 4.36
C GLU A 4 2.65 11.47 3.48
N TYR A 5 3.10 10.39 4.12
CA TYR A 5 3.63 9.19 3.46
C TYR A 5 4.79 9.41 2.47
N ARG A 6 5.32 10.64 2.38
CA ARG A 6 6.42 11.03 1.48
C ARG A 6 6.12 10.65 0.02
N TRP A 7 4.86 10.79 -0.41
CA TRP A 7 4.42 10.21 -1.68
C TRP A 7 5.16 10.81 -2.89
N GLU A 8 5.51 12.10 -2.89
CA GLU A 8 6.28 12.74 -3.96
C GLU A 8 7.66 12.10 -4.10
N GLU A 9 8.41 11.98 -2.99
CA GLU A 9 9.72 11.35 -2.94
C GLU A 9 9.66 9.90 -3.42
N ARG A 10 8.63 9.18 -3.00
CA ARG A 10 8.39 7.77 -3.39
C ARG A 10 8.10 7.64 -4.88
N VAL A 11 7.25 8.51 -5.45
CA VAL A 11 6.98 8.52 -6.90
C VAL A 11 8.24 8.85 -7.69
N GLU A 12 9.02 9.84 -7.25
CA GLU A 12 10.29 10.20 -7.91
C GLU A 12 11.31 9.06 -7.87
N THR A 13 11.38 8.34 -6.75
CA THR A 13 12.21 7.13 -6.63
C THR A 13 11.82 6.09 -7.68
N LEU A 14 10.52 5.80 -7.83
CA LEU A 14 10.06 4.84 -8.83
C LEU A 14 10.30 5.33 -10.27
N ALA A 15 10.18 6.63 -10.53
CA ALA A 15 10.41 7.21 -11.84
C ALA A 15 11.88 7.10 -12.29
N ARG A 16 12.83 7.36 -11.38
CA ARG A 16 14.27 7.36 -11.69
C ARG A 16 14.85 5.96 -11.89
N THR A 17 14.25 4.95 -11.26
CA THR A 17 14.79 3.58 -11.29
C THR A 17 14.43 2.81 -12.55
N GLY A 18 13.45 3.29 -13.33
CA GLY A 18 12.97 2.60 -14.53
C GLY A 18 12.30 1.25 -14.24
N LEU A 19 11.92 1.00 -12.98
CA LEU A 19 11.19 -0.21 -12.58
C LEU A 19 9.72 -0.19 -13.02
N CYS A 20 9.17 1.01 -13.18
CA CYS A 20 7.81 1.24 -13.64
C CYS A 20 7.82 1.85 -15.06
N PRO A 21 6.89 1.45 -15.95
CA PRO A 21 6.67 2.14 -17.20
C PRO A 21 6.31 3.63 -17.00
N PRO A 22 6.62 4.54 -17.96
CA PRO A 22 6.28 5.96 -17.84
C PRO A 22 4.77 6.21 -17.62
N GLN A 23 3.92 5.39 -18.24
CA GLN A 23 2.46 5.47 -18.08
C GLN A 23 2.02 5.14 -16.66
N THR A 24 2.69 4.19 -16.00
CA THR A 24 2.47 3.90 -14.58
C THR A 24 2.80 5.10 -13.72
N ILE A 25 3.95 5.74 -13.94
CA ILE A 25 4.35 6.93 -13.16
C ILE A 25 3.31 8.05 -13.33
N LYS A 26 2.82 8.27 -14.56
CA LYS A 26 1.73 9.23 -14.82
C LYS A 26 0.46 8.89 -14.04
N THR A 27 0.09 7.61 -13.99
CA THR A 27 -1.06 7.11 -13.22
C THR A 27 -0.87 7.31 -11.71
N LEU A 28 0.31 7.00 -11.17
CA LEU A 28 0.65 7.23 -9.75
C LEU A 28 0.49 8.71 -9.39
N ARG A 29 1.08 9.62 -10.18
CA ARG A 29 0.97 11.07 -9.97
C ARG A 29 -0.48 11.54 -10.03
N ARG A 30 -1.27 11.05 -10.99
CA ARG A 30 -2.70 11.39 -11.11
C ARG A 30 -3.46 11.02 -9.84
N TYR A 31 -3.36 9.75 -9.40
CA TYR A 31 -4.12 9.28 -8.24
C TYR A 31 -3.65 9.92 -6.93
N CYS A 32 -2.35 10.19 -6.75
CA CYS A 32 -1.88 10.97 -5.60
C CYS A 32 -2.46 12.39 -5.61
N GLY A 33 -2.51 13.04 -6.77
CA GLY A 33 -3.14 14.34 -6.96
C GLY A 33 -4.66 14.34 -6.72
N GLU A 34 -5.36 13.26 -7.05
CA GLU A 34 -6.78 13.08 -6.72
C GLU A 34 -6.97 12.90 -5.21
N MET A 35 -6.14 12.09 -4.56
CA MET A 35 -6.22 11.86 -3.11
C MET A 35 -5.97 13.13 -2.27
N LEU A 36 -5.12 14.05 -2.75
CA LEU A 36 -4.94 15.37 -2.14
C LEU A 36 -6.23 16.21 -2.10
N LYS A 37 -7.18 15.94 -3.01
CA LYS A 37 -8.45 16.68 -3.11
C LYS A 37 -9.57 16.03 -2.30
N ILE A 38 -9.35 14.84 -1.74
CA ILE A 38 -10.36 14.15 -0.94
C ILE A 38 -10.60 14.94 0.35
N LYS A 39 -11.79 15.55 0.45
CA LYS A 39 -12.25 16.20 1.68
C LYS A 39 -12.90 15.16 2.57
N THR A 40 -12.12 14.59 3.48
CA THR A 40 -12.60 13.70 4.54
C THR A 40 -12.10 14.19 5.89
N ARG A 41 -12.78 13.80 6.97
CA ARG A 41 -12.22 13.96 8.31
C ARG A 41 -10.97 13.08 8.41
N PRO A 42 -9.82 13.64 8.85
CA PRO A 42 -8.65 12.84 9.16
C PRO A 42 -9.03 11.74 10.15
N SER A 43 -8.50 10.55 9.92
CA SER A 43 -8.71 9.38 10.76
C SER A 43 -7.35 8.82 11.15
N LEU A 44 -7.28 8.26 12.35
CA LEU A 44 -6.05 7.63 12.84
C LEU A 44 -5.77 6.38 11.99
N ASN A 45 -4.61 6.36 11.35
CA ASN A 45 -4.05 5.18 10.70
C ASN A 45 -2.90 4.66 11.56
N HIS A 46 -2.71 3.34 11.60
CA HIS A 46 -1.58 2.71 12.28
C HIS A 46 -0.26 2.95 11.53
N GLY A 47 -0.32 2.96 10.20
CA GLY A 47 0.83 3.25 9.34
C GLY A 47 1.69 2.02 8.98
N ASP A 48 1.50 0.88 9.65
CA ASP A 48 2.18 -0.40 9.38
C ASP A 48 1.29 -1.59 9.82
N LEU A 49 -0.02 -1.54 9.52
CA LEU A 49 -0.94 -2.63 9.87
C LEU A 49 -0.72 -3.85 8.98
N ARG A 50 0.18 -4.71 9.45
CA ARG A 50 0.60 -5.96 8.81
C ARG A 50 0.44 -7.10 9.82
N LEU A 51 0.40 -8.34 9.34
CA LEU A 51 0.21 -9.50 10.23
C LEU A 51 1.28 -9.60 11.33
N LYS A 52 2.52 -9.17 11.04
CA LYS A 52 3.62 -9.11 12.02
C LYS A 52 3.34 -8.20 13.24
N ASN A 53 2.41 -7.25 13.11
CA ASN A 53 2.08 -6.23 14.11
C ASN A 53 0.74 -6.53 14.81
N VAL A 54 0.18 -7.73 14.60
CA VAL A 54 -1.08 -8.20 15.19
C VAL A 54 -0.79 -9.35 16.13
N ILE A 55 -1.31 -9.27 17.36
CA ILE A 55 -1.26 -10.35 18.34
C ILE A 55 -2.63 -11.02 18.39
N ALA A 56 -2.65 -12.34 18.22
CA ALA A 56 -3.83 -13.17 18.38
C ALA A 56 -3.67 -14.14 19.56
N ASP A 57 -4.79 -14.51 20.18
CA ASP A 57 -4.81 -15.62 21.14
C ASP A 57 -4.74 -16.99 20.46
N GLU A 58 -4.74 -18.07 21.25
CA GLU A 58 -4.70 -19.45 20.74
C GLU A 58 -5.88 -19.82 19.84
N GLY A 59 -7.02 -19.12 19.98
CA GLY A 59 -8.20 -19.27 19.14
C GLY A 59 -8.16 -18.44 17.86
N GLY A 60 -7.11 -17.66 17.64
CA GLY A 60 -6.96 -16.78 16.48
C GLY A 60 -7.70 -15.45 16.59
N LYS A 61 -8.25 -15.10 17.76
CA LYS A 61 -8.88 -13.80 17.98
C LYS A 61 -7.80 -12.74 18.18
N ILE A 62 -7.90 -11.63 17.45
CA ILE A 62 -7.00 -10.47 17.62
C ILE A 62 -7.23 -9.87 19.01
N VAL A 63 -6.18 -9.81 19.82
CA VAL A 63 -6.21 -9.27 21.19
C VAL A 63 -5.43 -7.97 21.32
N ALA A 64 -4.47 -7.70 20.43
CA ALA A 64 -3.73 -6.45 20.40
C ALA A 64 -3.19 -6.12 19.01
N VAL A 65 -2.98 -4.83 18.78
CA VAL A 65 -2.22 -4.28 17.65
C VAL A 65 -1.07 -3.46 18.23
N ILE A 66 0.16 -3.74 17.81
CA ILE A 66 1.40 -3.17 18.36
C ILE A 66 2.17 -2.40 17.28
N ASP A 67 3.22 -1.68 17.67
CA ASP A 67 4.12 -0.98 16.72
C ASP A 67 3.48 0.28 16.07
N TRP A 68 2.91 1.15 16.91
CA TRP A 68 2.23 2.40 16.51
C TRP A 68 3.19 3.57 16.17
N ASP A 69 4.47 3.31 15.96
CA ASP A 69 5.50 4.35 15.75
C ASP A 69 5.28 5.19 14.47
N LYS A 70 4.59 4.61 13.48
CA LYS A 70 4.23 5.22 12.19
C LYS A 70 2.80 5.75 12.15
N ALA A 71 2.13 5.83 13.29
CA ALA A 71 0.74 6.27 13.35
C ALA A 71 0.61 7.72 12.83
N VAL A 72 -0.38 7.93 11.96
CA VAL A 72 -0.62 9.25 11.34
C VAL A 72 -2.11 9.48 11.15
N SER A 73 -2.55 10.72 11.38
CA SER A 73 -3.93 11.14 11.17
C SER A 73 -4.09 11.72 9.77
N THR A 74 -4.74 10.97 8.87
CA THR A 74 -4.88 11.32 7.44
C THR A 74 -6.08 10.59 6.82
N ILE A 75 -6.17 10.54 5.49
CA ILE A 75 -7.17 9.78 4.75
C ILE A 75 -7.07 8.30 5.13
N ALA A 76 -8.21 7.73 5.52
CA ALA A 76 -8.39 6.31 5.78
C ALA A 76 -9.53 5.79 4.88
N PRO A 77 -9.60 4.48 4.59
CA PRO A 77 -8.69 3.40 5.04
C PRO A 77 -7.61 3.05 4.01
N HIS A 78 -7.39 3.90 3.00
CA HIS A 78 -6.61 3.58 1.80
C HIS A 78 -5.19 3.06 2.08
N TRP A 79 -4.44 3.72 2.97
CA TRP A 79 -3.08 3.30 3.34
C TRP A 79 -3.10 1.98 4.10
N GLU A 80 -3.94 1.88 5.12
CA GLU A 80 -4.11 0.68 5.96
C GLU A 80 -4.45 -0.55 5.12
N LEU A 81 -5.42 -0.45 4.21
CA LEU A 81 -5.80 -1.55 3.33
C LEU A 81 -4.65 -1.95 2.39
N SER A 82 -3.83 -0.99 1.95
CA SER A 82 -2.68 -1.30 1.07
C SER A 82 -1.63 -2.17 1.76
N LEU A 83 -1.57 -2.13 3.09
CA LEU A 83 -0.67 -2.92 3.92
C LEU A 83 -1.31 -4.21 4.41
N ALA A 84 -2.54 -4.13 4.92
CA ALA A 84 -3.24 -5.28 5.49
C ALA A 84 -3.55 -6.34 4.42
N LEU A 85 -3.98 -5.92 3.22
CA LEU A 85 -4.29 -6.84 2.12
C LEU A 85 -3.03 -7.44 1.49
N HIS A 86 -1.90 -6.75 1.58
CA HIS A 86 -0.64 -7.16 0.95
C HIS A 86 -0.15 -8.54 1.43
N ASP A 87 -0.35 -8.85 2.71
CA ASP A 87 0.12 -10.09 3.32
C ASP A 87 -0.86 -11.27 3.13
N LEU A 88 -2.02 -11.01 2.51
CA LEU A 88 -3.10 -11.97 2.36
C LEU A 88 -3.20 -12.51 0.93
N GLY A 89 -3.50 -13.80 0.79
CA GLY A 89 -3.96 -14.38 -0.48
C GLY A 89 -5.39 -13.93 -0.83
N VAL A 90 -5.80 -14.12 -2.09
CA VAL A 90 -7.07 -13.59 -2.64
C VAL A 90 -8.28 -13.89 -1.76
N ASP A 91 -8.51 -15.15 -1.40
CA ASP A 91 -9.67 -15.55 -0.58
C ASP A 91 -9.67 -14.86 0.80
N ARG A 92 -8.48 -14.65 1.39
CA ARG A 92 -8.35 -13.96 2.67
C ARG A 92 -8.51 -12.46 2.55
N GLN A 93 -8.16 -11.86 1.41
CA GLN A 93 -8.43 -10.45 1.15
C GLN A 93 -9.93 -10.20 1.10
N GLU A 94 -10.70 -11.08 0.44
CA GLU A 94 -12.17 -10.99 0.41
C GLU A 94 -12.77 -11.06 1.82
N GLN A 95 -12.38 -12.07 2.60
CA GLN A 95 -12.82 -12.21 4.00
C GLN A 95 -12.44 -10.99 4.86
N PHE A 96 -11.25 -10.42 4.66
CA PHE A 96 -10.82 -9.23 5.38
C PHE A 96 -11.69 -8.03 5.04
N VAL A 97 -11.96 -7.77 3.76
CA VAL A 97 -12.82 -6.65 3.31
C VAL A 97 -14.24 -6.81 3.85
N GLU A 98 -14.78 -8.03 3.82
CA GLU A 98 -16.09 -8.34 4.39
C GLU A 98 -16.13 -8.04 5.89
N GLY A 99 -15.16 -8.58 6.65
CA GLY A 99 -15.05 -8.34 8.10
C GLY A 99 -14.78 -6.87 8.46
N TYR A 100 -14.11 -6.12 7.59
CA TYR A 100 -13.90 -4.68 7.74
C TYR A 100 -15.21 -3.87 7.54
N GLY A 101 -16.23 -4.46 6.92
CA GLY A 101 -17.51 -3.81 6.64
C GLY A 101 -17.51 -2.93 5.38
N LEU A 102 -16.57 -3.16 4.46
CA LEU A 102 -16.50 -2.43 3.19
C LEU A 102 -17.49 -3.01 2.17
N LYS A 103 -18.43 -2.17 1.72
CA LYS A 103 -19.37 -2.55 0.64
C LYS A 103 -18.60 -2.70 -0.69
N PRO A 104 -18.99 -3.63 -1.59
CA PRO A 104 -18.31 -3.85 -2.87
C PRO A 104 -18.14 -2.59 -3.72
N LYS A 105 -19.19 -1.76 -3.81
CA LYS A 105 -19.12 -0.47 -4.53
C LYS A 105 -18.04 0.45 -3.95
N ARG A 106 -17.95 0.53 -2.62
CA ARG A 106 -16.95 1.38 -1.96
C ARG A 106 -15.54 0.82 -2.15
N LEU A 107 -15.38 -0.50 -2.11
CA LEU A 107 -14.10 -1.14 -2.42
C LEU A 107 -13.66 -0.80 -3.84
N ALA A 108 -14.54 -0.92 -4.84
CA ALA A 108 -14.24 -0.58 -6.22
C ALA A 108 -13.82 0.89 -6.39
N ASP A 109 -14.50 1.81 -5.68
CA ASP A 109 -14.17 3.24 -5.71
C ASP A 109 -12.76 3.53 -5.15
N ILE A 110 -12.34 2.83 -4.09
CA ILE A 110 -11.06 3.08 -3.40
C ILE A 110 -9.92 2.20 -3.91
N ALA A 111 -10.22 1.12 -4.62
CA ALA A 111 -9.26 0.15 -5.12
C ALA A 111 -8.07 0.79 -5.87
N PRO A 112 -8.26 1.78 -6.76
CA PRO A 112 -7.12 2.41 -7.43
C PRO A 112 -6.15 3.12 -6.48
N TYR A 113 -6.68 3.76 -5.43
CA TYR A 113 -5.87 4.44 -4.40
C TYR A 113 -5.09 3.43 -3.54
N VAL A 114 -5.73 2.32 -3.16
CA VAL A 114 -5.08 1.22 -2.42
C VAL A 114 -3.93 0.63 -3.23
N LYS A 115 -4.12 0.40 -4.54
CA LYS A 115 -3.08 -0.10 -5.45
C LYS A 115 -1.90 0.87 -5.57
N VAL A 116 -2.18 2.18 -5.64
CA VAL A 116 -1.15 3.23 -5.66
C VAL A 116 -0.31 3.17 -4.39
N PHE A 117 -0.93 3.13 -3.20
CA PHE A 117 -0.17 3.04 -1.95
C PHE A 117 0.64 1.75 -1.85
N ASN A 118 0.08 0.62 -2.29
CA ASN A 118 0.80 -0.64 -2.31
C ASN A 118 2.11 -0.52 -3.14
N LEU A 119 2.06 0.08 -4.32
CA LEU A 119 3.26 0.33 -5.12
C LEU A 119 4.25 1.28 -4.41
N LEU A 120 3.75 2.34 -3.79
CA LEU A 120 4.59 3.28 -3.04
C LEU A 120 5.27 2.60 -1.84
N ASN A 121 4.68 1.57 -1.23
CA ASN A 121 5.27 0.82 -0.12
C ASN A 121 6.56 0.07 -0.50
N TYR A 122 6.77 -0.25 -1.79
CA TYR A 122 7.99 -0.91 -2.25
C TYR A 122 9.21 0.00 -2.33
N THR A 123 9.06 1.31 -2.23
CA THR A 123 10.16 2.26 -2.44
C THR A 123 11.32 2.09 -1.46
N ASP A 124 11.04 1.76 -0.20
CA ASP A 124 12.09 1.49 0.79
C ASP A 124 12.91 0.25 0.40
N GLU A 125 12.25 -0.79 -0.10
CA GLU A 125 12.91 -2.01 -0.61
C GLU A 125 13.69 -1.73 -1.91
N VAL A 126 13.14 -0.93 -2.83
CA VAL A 126 13.83 -0.47 -4.05
C VAL A 126 15.13 0.24 -3.67
N ASN A 127 15.08 1.17 -2.72
CA ASN A 127 16.27 1.90 -2.26
C ASN A 127 17.29 0.94 -1.64
N ARG A 128 16.84 -0.02 -0.82
CA ARG A 128 17.71 -1.04 -0.20
C ARG A 128 18.44 -1.88 -1.24
N VAL A 129 17.74 -2.43 -2.23
CA VAL A 129 18.37 -3.31 -3.24
C VAL A 129 19.31 -2.55 -4.16
N ILE A 130 19.01 -1.29 -4.47
CA ILE A 130 19.89 -0.42 -5.27
C ILE A 130 21.16 -0.11 -4.51
N ALA A 131 21.04 0.32 -3.24
CA ALA A 131 22.18 0.60 -2.38
C ALA A 131 23.08 -0.63 -2.21
N ALA A 132 22.48 -1.81 -2.06
CA ALA A 132 23.19 -3.09 -1.95
C ALA A 132 23.74 -3.62 -3.28
N LYS A 133 23.42 -2.99 -4.43
CA LYS A 133 23.72 -3.49 -5.78
C LYS A 133 23.22 -4.93 -6.01
N ASP A 134 22.10 -5.29 -5.37
CA ASP A 134 21.50 -6.63 -5.45
C ASP A 134 20.75 -6.80 -6.77
N LYS A 135 21.42 -7.43 -7.74
CA LYS A 135 20.86 -7.71 -9.07
C LYS A 135 19.66 -8.66 -9.01
N LEU A 136 19.67 -9.64 -8.09
CA LEU A 136 18.59 -10.61 -7.97
C LEU A 136 17.35 -9.97 -7.34
N GLY A 137 17.54 -9.18 -6.29
CA GLY A 137 16.49 -8.34 -5.69
C GLY A 137 15.85 -7.41 -6.72
N LEU A 138 16.66 -6.73 -7.54
CA LEU A 138 16.16 -5.85 -8.61
C LEU A 138 15.33 -6.61 -9.66
N ALA A 139 15.78 -7.81 -10.07
CA ALA A 139 15.03 -8.64 -11.00
C ALA A 139 13.67 -9.10 -10.43
N ARG A 140 13.64 -9.47 -9.13
CA ARG A 140 12.39 -9.82 -8.43
C ARG A 140 11.44 -8.63 -8.35
N LEU A 141 11.94 -7.43 -8.06
CA LEU A 141 11.12 -6.21 -8.05
C LEU A 141 10.56 -5.89 -9.45
N ARG A 142 11.36 -6.04 -10.51
CA ARG A 142 10.87 -5.87 -11.89
C ARG A 142 9.76 -6.85 -12.24
N ALA A 143 9.95 -8.14 -11.95
CA ALA A 143 8.95 -9.16 -12.19
C ALA A 143 7.66 -8.88 -11.40
N ARG A 144 7.80 -8.48 -10.13
CA ARG A 144 6.66 -8.10 -9.31
C ARG A 144 5.97 -6.87 -9.84
N PHE A 145 6.67 -5.84 -10.29
CA PHE A 145 6.05 -4.62 -10.79
C PHE A 145 5.33 -4.85 -12.11
N ALA A 146 5.90 -5.65 -13.01
CA ALA A 146 5.19 -6.13 -14.21
C ALA A 146 3.91 -6.88 -13.82
N GLY A 147 4.01 -7.74 -12.80
CA GLY A 147 2.89 -8.49 -12.25
C GLY A 147 1.85 -7.62 -11.53
N THR A 148 2.21 -6.63 -10.72
CA THR A 148 1.27 -5.81 -9.92
C THR A 148 0.34 -4.95 -10.78
N PHE A 149 0.72 -4.66 -12.03
CA PHE A 149 -0.20 -4.07 -13.01
C PHE A 149 -1.24 -5.08 -13.54
N ASP A 150 -1.01 -6.38 -13.39
CA ASP A 150 -1.88 -7.48 -13.83
C ASP A 150 -2.50 -8.33 -12.67
N LEU A 151 -1.90 -8.39 -11.48
CA LEU A 151 -2.11 -9.45 -10.46
C LEU A 151 -2.88 -9.02 -9.21
N TYR A 152 -3.45 -7.83 -9.20
CA TYR A 152 -4.46 -7.49 -8.19
C TYR A 152 -5.68 -6.95 -8.91
N THR A 153 -6.48 -7.85 -9.48
CA THR A 153 -7.92 -7.67 -9.57
C THR A 153 -8.46 -7.59 -8.15
N LEU A 154 -8.64 -6.36 -7.66
CA LEU A 154 -9.67 -6.05 -6.68
C LEU A 154 -11.00 -6.05 -7.41
#